data_AF-A0A8S2ARN2-F1
#
_entry.id   AF-A0A8S2ARN2-F1
#
_cell.length_a   1.000
_cell.length_b   1.000
_cell.length_c   1.000
_cell.angle_alpha   90.00
_cell.angle_beta   90.00
_cell.angle_gamma   90.00
#
_symmetry.space_group_name_H-M   'P 1'
#
loop_
_entity.id
_entity.type
_entity.pdbx_description
1 polymer ?
#
loop_
_entity_poly.entity_id
_entity_poly.type
_entity_poly.pdbx_seq_one_letter_code
_entity_poly.pdbx_strand_id
1 'polypeptide(L)'
;MAFPLNLIQTLLFFFSLLHLSLAAFTPTDNYLINSGSSTNTSFFTIRSFLSDSSKPGSSFLSTDRSISISDPNPSPDSPALYNTARVFPIGGSYKFQVTTKGTHFIRLHFAPFKASSFNLRSAKFRVLINGFSVINSFSTSSVVVKEFILKIDDPVLEISFIPSKASGFGFVNAVEVFSAPNDYIMDQGTKLVIPNSAQIFSNLSSQVLETVHRINVGGSKLTPFNDTLWRTWVVDDNFLLLRAAARRAWTTHSPNYQSGGATREIAPDNVYMTAQEMDRDNQELQARFNISWGFQVDEKRVLHLVRLHFCDIVSSSLNQLYFNVFINEYLAYKDVDLSTLTFHVLASPLYIDFVAESDRSGMLRISVGPSDLSNPARVNALLNGVEIMRILSPVSSEVVSGKRNVVWIVVGSVLGGFVFLSLFFLCVLCLCRRKNNKTRSSESTGWTPLRRFRGSSNSRTTERTVSSSGYHTLRISFAELQSGTNNFDKSLVIGVGGFGMVFKGPAVDPLLVREQVNLAEWAIEWQRKGMLDQIVDPNIADEIKPCSLKKFAETAEKCCADYGVDRPTIGDVLWNLEHVLQLQESGPLNNPEEVYGDVTDSGTARQGPSSGSNTDRDYGDGTSGIISSSQVFSQLMTNAGR
;
A
#
# COMPACT_ATOMS: atom_id res chain seq x y z
N MET A 1 5.25 19.57 -57.98
CA MET A 1 5.52 20.21 -56.66
C MET A 1 5.01 19.26 -55.59
N ALA A 2 5.87 18.36 -55.13
CA ALA A 2 5.55 17.40 -54.07
C ALA A 2 6.00 18.01 -52.74
N PHE A 3 5.05 18.39 -51.89
CA PHE A 3 5.36 18.76 -50.51
C PHE A 3 5.85 17.51 -49.77
N PRO A 4 6.90 17.60 -48.93
CA PRO A 4 7.49 16.41 -48.34
C PRO A 4 6.59 15.94 -47.19
N LEU A 5 6.01 14.75 -47.35
CA LEU A 5 5.29 14.01 -46.31
C LEU A 5 6.12 13.93 -45.00
N ASN A 6 7.45 13.96 -45.13
CA ASN A 6 8.42 13.97 -44.03
C ASN A 6 8.30 15.17 -43.09
N LEU A 7 7.85 16.34 -43.56
CA LEU A 7 7.72 17.52 -42.68
C LEU A 7 6.51 17.39 -41.74
N ILE A 8 5.40 16.80 -42.22
CA ILE A 8 4.22 16.55 -41.40
C ILE A 8 4.49 15.43 -40.40
N GLN A 9 5.23 14.40 -40.81
CA GLN A 9 5.58 13.27 -39.95
C GLN A 9 6.60 13.65 -38.87
N THR A 10 7.56 14.53 -39.17
CA THR A 10 8.47 15.12 -38.18
C THR A 10 7.76 16.12 -37.28
N LEU A 11 6.79 16.90 -37.78
CA LEU A 11 5.97 17.76 -36.93
C LEU A 11 5.10 16.94 -35.97
N LEU A 12 4.51 15.83 -36.43
CA LEU A 12 3.71 14.92 -35.60
C LEU A 12 4.59 14.21 -34.56
N PHE A 13 5.84 13.86 -34.90
CA PHE A 13 6.81 13.31 -33.95
C PHE A 13 7.28 14.37 -32.94
N PHE A 14 7.43 15.63 -33.36
CA PHE A 14 7.70 16.74 -32.45
C PHE A 14 6.49 17.05 -31.57
N PHE A 15 5.26 16.95 -32.08
CA PHE A 15 4.02 17.10 -31.29
C PHE A 15 3.82 15.93 -30.31
N SER A 16 4.19 14.70 -30.68
CA SER A 16 4.19 13.55 -29.76
C SER A 16 5.30 13.65 -28.71
N LEU A 17 6.48 14.18 -29.06
CA LEU A 17 7.56 14.50 -28.11
C LEU A 17 7.24 15.71 -27.23
N LEU A 18 6.46 16.69 -27.71
CA LEU A 18 5.90 17.79 -26.93
C LEU A 18 4.77 17.32 -25.99
N HIS A 19 4.08 16.21 -26.32
CA HIS A 19 3.19 15.49 -25.42
C HIS A 19 3.94 14.56 -24.44
N LEU A 20 5.26 14.40 -24.58
CA LEU A 20 6.16 13.91 -23.54
C LEU A 20 6.74 15.05 -22.67
N SER A 21 6.13 16.23 -22.68
CA SER A 21 6.26 17.13 -21.53
C SER A 21 5.68 16.42 -20.31
N LEU A 22 6.44 16.42 -19.20
CA LEU A 22 6.12 15.76 -17.93
C LEU A 22 4.60 15.63 -17.74
N ALA A 23 4.06 14.41 -17.85
CA ALA A 23 2.67 14.17 -17.51
C ALA A 23 2.53 14.43 -16.01
N ALA A 24 2.18 15.67 -15.64
CA ALA A 24 1.76 16.00 -14.30
C ALA A 24 0.53 15.14 -14.01
N PHE A 25 0.56 14.41 -12.89
CA PHE A 25 -0.58 13.59 -12.47
C PHE A 25 -1.87 14.40 -12.56
N THR A 26 -2.81 13.89 -13.35
CA THR A 26 -4.12 14.51 -13.52
C THR A 26 -5.13 13.68 -12.72
N PRO A 27 -5.67 14.22 -11.61
CA PRO A 27 -6.62 13.48 -10.79
C PRO A 27 -7.91 13.23 -11.57
N THR A 28 -8.41 12.00 -11.52
CA THR A 28 -9.67 11.60 -12.17
C THR A 28 -10.87 12.36 -11.61
N ASP A 29 -10.95 12.44 -10.28
CA ASP A 29 -11.93 13.25 -9.57
C ASP A 29 -11.23 14.55 -9.18
N ASN A 30 -11.77 15.72 -9.55
CA ASN A 30 -11.15 17.02 -9.27
C ASN A 30 -12.20 18.12 -9.10
N TYR A 31 -12.64 18.34 -7.87
CA TYR A 31 -13.62 19.34 -7.48
C TYR A 31 -12.95 20.45 -6.68
N LEU A 32 -12.89 21.65 -7.26
CA LEU A 32 -12.31 22.83 -6.63
C LEU A 32 -13.40 23.89 -6.52
N ILE A 33 -13.88 24.13 -5.31
CA ILE A 33 -15.05 24.96 -5.05
C ILE A 33 -14.66 26.22 -4.30
N ASN A 34 -15.00 27.39 -4.86
CA ASN A 34 -14.95 28.67 -4.17
C ASN A 34 -16.31 28.91 -3.50
N SER A 35 -16.31 28.87 -2.16
CA SER A 35 -17.53 28.89 -1.37
C SER A 35 -18.03 30.32 -1.13
N GLY A 36 -19.29 30.56 -1.47
CA GLY A 36 -19.93 31.87 -1.35
C GLY A 36 -19.60 32.85 -2.47
N SER A 37 -18.78 32.48 -3.45
CA SER A 37 -18.56 33.31 -4.64
C SER A 37 -19.71 33.15 -5.65
N SER A 38 -19.94 34.18 -6.46
CA SER A 38 -20.82 34.15 -7.64
C SER A 38 -20.06 33.96 -8.96
N THR A 39 -18.74 34.11 -8.94
CA THR A 39 -17.87 33.98 -10.09
C THR A 39 -16.75 32.99 -9.84
N ASN A 40 -16.32 32.32 -10.90
CA ASN A 40 -15.14 31.45 -10.82
C ASN A 40 -13.93 32.31 -10.51
N THR A 41 -13.03 31.76 -9.69
CA THR A 41 -11.82 32.48 -9.27
C THR A 41 -10.63 31.63 -9.63
N SER A 42 -9.64 32.21 -10.29
CA SER A 42 -8.34 31.58 -10.42
C SER A 42 -7.54 31.87 -9.15
N PHE A 43 -7.09 30.81 -8.50
CA PHE A 43 -6.07 30.92 -7.48
C PHE A 43 -4.72 30.94 -8.18
N PHE A 44 -4.08 32.11 -8.20
CA PHE A 44 -2.78 32.35 -8.83
C PHE A 44 -2.68 31.84 -10.29
N THR A 45 -3.73 32.06 -11.07
CA THR A 45 -3.75 31.95 -12.55
C THR A 45 -3.69 30.54 -13.15
N ILE A 46 -3.36 29.50 -12.38
CA ILE A 46 -3.23 28.12 -12.89
C ILE A 46 -4.37 27.21 -12.41
N ARG A 47 -4.91 27.47 -11.22
CA ARG A 47 -5.93 26.62 -10.60
C ARG A 47 -7.27 27.35 -10.52
N SER A 48 -8.25 26.88 -11.27
CA SER A 48 -9.59 27.48 -11.32
C SER A 48 -10.50 26.84 -10.27
N PHE A 49 -11.04 27.68 -9.38
CA PHE A 49 -12.08 27.30 -8.44
C PHE A 49 -13.44 27.71 -8.99
N LEU A 50 -14.35 26.75 -9.01
CA LEU A 50 -15.71 26.89 -9.46
C LEU A 50 -16.57 27.58 -8.38
N SER A 51 -17.34 28.59 -8.76
CA SER A 51 -18.29 29.26 -7.86
C SER A 51 -19.42 28.31 -7.47
N ASP A 52 -19.73 28.26 -6.18
CA ASP A 52 -20.85 27.47 -5.66
C ASP A 52 -22.20 28.19 -5.62
N SER A 53 -22.25 29.49 -5.95
CA SER A 53 -23.53 30.22 -6.05
C SER A 53 -24.11 30.20 -7.47
N SER A 54 -23.35 29.73 -8.45
CA SER A 54 -23.73 29.64 -9.86
C SER A 54 -23.64 28.19 -10.35
N LYS A 55 -24.45 27.81 -11.34
CA LYS A 55 -24.27 26.51 -12.01
C LYS A 55 -22.94 26.48 -12.78
N PRO A 56 -22.25 25.32 -12.85
CA PRO A 56 -22.63 24.05 -12.26
C PRO A 56 -22.36 23.93 -10.75
N GLY A 57 -21.53 24.77 -10.13
CA GLY A 57 -21.07 24.56 -8.74
C GLY A 57 -22.18 24.55 -7.68
N SER A 58 -23.27 25.28 -7.91
CA SER A 58 -24.44 25.25 -7.02
C SER A 58 -25.13 23.89 -6.96
N SER A 59 -24.90 22.97 -7.91
CA SER A 59 -25.47 21.62 -7.87
C SER A 59 -24.84 20.73 -6.79
N PHE A 60 -23.63 21.06 -6.34
CA PHE A 60 -22.95 20.33 -5.27
C PHE A 60 -23.53 20.69 -3.90
N LEU A 61 -24.24 21.81 -3.75
CA LEU A 61 -24.85 22.21 -2.49
C LEU A 61 -26.18 21.47 -2.27
N SER A 62 -26.33 20.85 -1.11
CA SER A 62 -27.54 20.10 -0.75
C SER A 62 -28.64 20.95 -0.11
N THR A 63 -28.32 22.17 0.35
CA THR A 63 -29.14 22.91 1.33
C THR A 63 -29.54 24.30 0.86
N ASP A 64 -30.85 24.55 0.79
CA ASP A 64 -31.46 25.84 0.39
C ASP A 64 -31.28 26.98 1.41
N ARG A 65 -30.71 26.71 2.60
CA ARG A 65 -30.60 27.66 3.72
C ARG A 65 -29.17 28.08 4.05
N SER A 66 -28.22 27.82 3.15
CA SER A 66 -26.87 28.35 3.26
C SER A 66 -26.83 29.81 2.79
N ILE A 67 -25.89 30.59 3.33
CA ILE A 67 -25.78 32.04 3.05
C ILE A 67 -24.40 32.31 2.45
N SER A 68 -24.36 32.95 1.29
CA SER A 68 -23.12 33.49 0.72
C SER A 68 -22.82 34.85 1.36
N ILE A 69 -21.56 35.05 1.77
CA ILE A 69 -21.06 36.32 2.28
C ILE A 69 -19.71 36.66 1.64
N SER A 70 -19.43 37.95 1.54
CA SER A 70 -18.16 38.49 1.05
C SER A 70 -17.53 39.38 2.10
N ASP A 71 -16.20 39.37 2.18
CA ASP A 71 -15.43 40.24 3.05
C ASP A 71 -15.59 41.69 2.55
N PRO A 72 -16.11 42.62 3.38
CA PRO A 72 -16.21 44.02 3.01
C PRO A 72 -14.85 44.71 2.91
N ASN A 73 -13.80 44.19 3.57
CA ASN A 73 -12.47 44.79 3.63
C ASN A 73 -11.38 43.73 3.40
N PRO A 74 -11.32 43.11 2.21
CA PRO A 74 -10.31 42.11 1.92
C PRO A 74 -8.91 42.73 1.92
N SER A 75 -7.94 42.03 2.52
CA SER A 75 -6.55 42.45 2.45
C SER A 75 -6.05 42.37 1.00
N PRO A 76 -5.33 43.37 0.46
CA PRO A 76 -4.77 43.34 -0.89
C PRO A 76 -3.85 42.13 -1.14
N ASP A 77 -3.16 41.67 -0.10
CA ASP A 77 -2.23 40.52 -0.15
C ASP A 77 -2.94 39.17 0.00
N SER A 78 -4.23 39.17 0.34
CA SER A 78 -5.01 37.95 0.50
C SER A 78 -5.48 37.42 -0.86
N PRO A 79 -5.30 36.11 -1.15
CA PRO A 79 -5.87 35.51 -2.34
C PRO A 79 -7.39 35.71 -2.41
N ALA A 80 -7.90 35.94 -3.62
CA ALA A 80 -9.34 36.14 -3.87
C ALA A 80 -10.22 34.97 -3.38
N LEU A 81 -9.67 33.77 -3.27
CA LEU A 81 -10.32 32.58 -2.70
C LEU A 81 -10.79 32.78 -1.25
N TYR A 82 -10.17 33.69 -0.50
CA TYR A 82 -10.51 33.95 0.91
C TYR A 82 -11.41 35.17 1.11
N ASN A 83 -11.77 35.87 0.03
CA ASN A 83 -12.65 37.05 0.09
C ASN A 83 -14.13 36.66 0.23
N THR A 84 -14.47 35.40 0.05
CA THR A 84 -15.85 34.89 0.15
C THR A 84 -15.91 33.71 1.10
N ALA A 85 -17.09 33.49 1.68
CA ALA A 85 -17.39 32.31 2.46
C ALA A 85 -18.86 31.91 2.30
N ARG A 86 -19.13 30.62 2.46
CA ARG A 86 -20.49 30.11 2.66
C ARG A 86 -20.71 29.79 4.13
N VAL A 87 -21.82 30.28 4.67
CA VAL A 87 -22.24 30.11 6.07
C VAL A 87 -23.42 29.14 6.14
N PHE A 88 -23.39 28.27 7.15
CA PHE A 88 -24.40 27.26 7.44
C PHE A 88 -24.99 27.48 8.85
N PRO A 89 -26.08 28.25 8.99
CA PRO A 89 -26.66 28.56 10.31
C PRO A 89 -27.32 27.37 11.02
N ILE A 90 -27.91 26.44 10.26
CA ILE A 90 -28.57 25.23 10.80
C ILE A 90 -27.86 23.94 10.38
N GLY A 91 -26.69 24.08 9.76
CA GLY A 91 -25.96 23.04 9.07
C GLY A 91 -26.33 22.88 7.60
N GLY A 92 -25.42 22.23 6.85
CA GLY A 92 -25.59 21.96 5.43
C GLY A 92 -24.43 21.12 4.89
N SER A 93 -24.53 20.66 3.65
CA SER A 93 -23.52 19.80 3.05
C SER A 93 -23.23 20.10 1.58
N TYR A 94 -22.02 19.71 1.15
CA TYR A 94 -21.68 19.51 -0.24
C TYR A 94 -21.73 18.03 -0.58
N LYS A 95 -22.22 17.68 -1.77
CA LYS A 95 -22.28 16.33 -2.30
C LYS A 95 -21.56 16.26 -3.63
N PHE A 96 -20.55 15.40 -3.72
CA PHE A 96 -19.75 15.18 -4.92
C PHE A 96 -19.97 13.76 -5.44
N GLN A 97 -20.09 13.62 -6.76
CA GLN A 97 -20.16 12.31 -7.40
C GLN A 97 -18.73 11.80 -7.59
N VAL A 98 -18.38 10.66 -7.00
CA VAL A 98 -17.03 10.10 -7.10
C VAL A 98 -17.01 9.08 -8.23
N THR A 99 -16.12 9.29 -9.18
CA THR A 99 -16.02 8.47 -10.39
C THR A 99 -15.13 7.26 -10.16
N THR A 100 -14.03 7.44 -9.41
CA THR A 100 -13.06 6.39 -9.12
C THR A 100 -13.03 6.08 -7.63
N LYS A 101 -13.12 4.80 -7.27
CA LYS A 101 -12.89 4.37 -5.89
C LYS A 101 -11.41 4.39 -5.59
N GLY A 102 -11.04 4.87 -4.41
CA GLY A 102 -9.64 4.94 -4.00
C GLY A 102 -9.33 6.06 -3.03
N THR A 103 -8.05 6.38 -2.90
CA THR A 103 -7.55 7.43 -2.00
C THR A 103 -7.87 8.81 -2.56
N HIS A 104 -8.42 9.67 -1.71
CA HIS A 104 -8.75 11.06 -2.05
C HIS A 104 -8.17 12.03 -1.04
N PHE A 105 -7.80 13.20 -1.53
CA PHE A 105 -7.52 14.38 -0.71
C PHE A 105 -8.78 15.21 -0.57
N ILE A 106 -9.02 15.68 0.65
CA ILE A 106 -10.03 16.67 0.97
C ILE A 106 -9.36 17.83 1.68
N ARG A 107 -9.40 19.03 1.10
CA ARG A 107 -8.90 20.25 1.73
C ARG A 107 -10.02 21.23 1.99
N LEU A 108 -10.09 21.70 3.23
CA LEU A 108 -11.08 22.66 3.70
C LEU A 108 -10.37 23.95 4.11
N HIS A 109 -10.73 25.04 3.45
CA HIS A 109 -10.12 26.35 3.69
C HIS A 109 -11.03 27.20 4.57
N PHE A 110 -10.44 27.74 5.64
CA PHE A 110 -11.12 28.60 6.60
C PHE A 110 -10.33 29.89 6.78
N ALA A 111 -10.88 31.01 6.32
CA ALA A 111 -10.34 32.35 6.45
C ALA A 111 -11.41 33.25 7.12
N PRO A 112 -11.28 33.50 8.44
CA PRO A 112 -12.33 34.18 9.19
C PRO A 112 -12.28 35.71 9.02
N PHE A 113 -13.37 36.29 8.50
CA PHE A 113 -13.62 37.73 8.42
C PHE A 113 -14.96 38.09 9.07
N LYS A 114 -15.28 39.39 9.13
CA LYS A 114 -16.56 39.90 9.64
C LYS A 114 -17.35 40.46 8.47
N ALA A 115 -18.54 39.93 8.23
CA ALA A 115 -19.43 40.40 7.17
C ALA A 115 -20.89 40.29 7.60
N SER A 116 -21.69 41.31 7.26
CA SER A 116 -23.12 41.36 7.64
C SER A 116 -23.31 41.16 9.16
N SER A 117 -24.22 40.29 9.58
CA SER A 117 -24.46 39.89 10.97
C SER A 117 -23.53 38.77 11.47
N PHE A 118 -22.60 38.28 10.66
CA PHE A 118 -21.72 37.16 10.99
C PHE A 118 -20.29 37.60 11.31
N ASN A 119 -19.76 37.13 12.44
CA ASN A 119 -18.35 37.20 12.78
C ASN A 119 -17.76 35.79 12.69
N LEU A 120 -17.08 35.45 11.58
CA LEU A 120 -16.62 34.08 11.35
C LEU A 120 -15.64 33.58 12.43
N ARG A 121 -14.98 34.48 13.17
CA ARG A 121 -14.11 34.14 14.31
C ARG A 121 -14.87 33.52 15.48
N SER A 122 -16.16 33.80 15.63
CA SER A 122 -17.00 33.22 16.69
C SER A 122 -17.65 31.89 16.28
N ALA A 123 -17.42 31.42 15.06
CA ALA A 123 -17.99 30.16 14.59
C ALA A 123 -17.48 28.98 15.43
N LYS A 124 -18.41 28.09 15.80
CA LYS A 124 -18.12 26.81 16.47
C LYS A 124 -18.97 25.72 15.86
N PHE A 125 -18.32 24.78 15.17
CA PHE A 125 -19.00 23.75 14.40
C PHE A 125 -18.17 22.49 14.25
N ARG A 126 -18.81 21.44 13.76
CA ARG A 126 -18.24 20.16 13.39
C ARG A 126 -18.21 19.99 11.89
N VAL A 127 -17.28 19.20 11.42
CA VAL A 127 -17.21 18.78 10.02
C VAL A 127 -17.28 17.26 9.97
N LEU A 128 -18.19 16.75 9.15
CA LEU A 128 -18.38 15.33 8.92
C LEU A 128 -18.12 15.02 7.45
N ILE A 129 -17.44 13.91 7.17
CA ILE A 129 -17.21 13.38 5.82
C ILE A 129 -17.87 12.00 5.77
N ASN A 130 -18.85 11.80 4.89
CA ASN A 130 -19.70 10.60 4.85
C ASN A 130 -20.25 10.20 6.25
N GLY A 131 -20.59 11.21 7.08
CA GLY A 131 -21.09 11.01 8.44
C GLY A 131 -20.00 10.76 9.50
N PHE A 132 -18.74 10.55 9.11
CA PHE A 132 -17.61 10.44 10.03
C PHE A 132 -17.13 11.83 10.47
N SER A 133 -17.07 12.07 11.78
CA SER A 133 -16.66 13.38 12.32
C SER A 133 -15.15 13.57 12.23
N VAL A 134 -14.68 14.34 11.25
CA VAL A 134 -13.26 14.68 11.07
C VAL A 134 -12.84 15.87 11.91
N ILE A 135 -13.78 16.76 12.28
CA ILE A 135 -13.55 17.88 13.18
C ILE A 135 -14.69 17.98 14.20
N ASN A 136 -14.36 17.86 15.50
CA ASN A 136 -15.35 17.80 16.59
C ASN A 136 -15.71 19.15 17.24
N SER A 137 -14.82 20.15 17.18
CA SER A 137 -15.13 21.51 17.62
C SER A 137 -14.15 22.49 17.00
N PHE A 138 -14.50 23.00 15.82
CA PHE A 138 -13.65 23.92 15.08
C PHE A 138 -13.89 25.37 15.49
N SER A 139 -12.80 26.12 15.64
CA SER A 139 -12.79 27.58 15.68
C SER A 139 -11.41 28.07 15.23
N THR A 140 -11.36 29.15 14.47
CA THR A 140 -10.08 29.74 14.03
C THR A 140 -10.09 31.27 14.08
N SER A 141 -8.92 31.85 14.34
CA SER A 141 -8.67 33.29 14.27
C SER A 141 -7.76 33.68 13.10
N SER A 142 -7.23 32.72 12.35
CA SER A 142 -6.36 32.95 11.20
C SER A 142 -6.79 32.07 10.03
N VAL A 143 -6.16 32.28 8.87
CA VAL A 143 -6.35 31.38 7.73
C VAL A 143 -5.78 30.02 8.08
N VAL A 144 -6.60 28.97 7.92
CA VAL A 144 -6.23 27.57 8.18
C VAL A 144 -6.74 26.72 7.03
N VAL A 145 -5.89 25.80 6.57
CA VAL A 145 -6.28 24.74 5.63
C VAL A 145 -6.20 23.42 6.39
N LYS A 146 -7.31 22.68 6.41
CA LYS A 146 -7.37 21.31 6.96
C LYS A 146 -7.33 20.32 5.81
N GLU A 147 -6.33 19.45 5.80
CA GLU A 147 -6.12 18.43 4.77
C GLU A 147 -6.38 17.05 5.35
N PHE A 148 -7.26 16.31 4.70
CA PHE A 148 -7.60 14.93 5.04
C PHE A 148 -7.30 14.01 3.86
N ILE A 149 -6.79 12.83 4.16
CA ILE A 149 -6.55 11.75 3.20
C ILE A 149 -7.36 10.55 3.68
N LEU A 150 -8.21 10.02 2.81
CA LEU A 150 -9.06 8.88 3.12
C LEU A 150 -9.43 8.13 1.86
N LYS A 151 -9.74 6.85 2.04
CA LYS A 151 -10.31 6.02 0.98
C LYS A 151 -11.81 6.28 0.85
N ILE A 152 -12.27 6.50 -0.38
CA ILE A 152 -13.68 6.68 -0.70
C ILE A 152 -14.10 5.53 -1.62
N ASP A 153 -15.01 4.69 -1.13
CA ASP A 153 -15.61 3.57 -1.86
C ASP A 153 -17.06 3.85 -2.29
N ASP A 154 -17.68 4.86 -1.69
CA ASP A 154 -19.05 5.30 -1.99
C ASP A 154 -19.10 6.14 -3.27
N PRO A 155 -20.17 6.01 -4.08
CA PRO A 155 -20.33 6.81 -5.30
C PRO A 155 -20.61 8.29 -5.01
N VAL A 156 -20.98 8.63 -3.77
CA VAL A 156 -21.27 9.99 -3.35
C VAL A 156 -20.44 10.32 -2.11
N LEU A 157 -19.65 11.36 -2.20
CA LEU A 157 -18.96 11.97 -1.07
C LEU A 157 -19.81 13.12 -0.53
N GLU A 158 -20.15 13.07 0.75
CA GLU A 158 -20.86 14.14 1.46
C GLU A 158 -19.97 14.79 2.52
N ILE A 159 -19.76 16.10 2.40
CA ILE A 159 -19.05 16.93 3.39
C ILE A 159 -20.07 17.83 4.09
N SER A 160 -20.32 17.59 5.37
CA SER A 160 -21.32 18.30 6.17
C SER A 160 -20.69 19.23 7.20
N PHE A 161 -21.23 20.44 7.30
CA PHE A 161 -20.84 21.45 8.28
C PHE A 161 -21.99 21.61 9.28
N ILE A 162 -21.78 21.28 10.55
CA ILE A 162 -22.85 21.21 11.55
C ILE A 162 -22.50 22.11 12.75
N PRO A 163 -23.26 23.19 13.01
CA PRO A 163 -23.06 24.05 14.16
C PRO A 163 -23.07 23.27 15.48
N SER A 164 -22.17 23.58 16.40
CA SER A 164 -22.09 22.87 17.70
C SER A 164 -23.25 23.24 18.65
N LYS A 165 -23.92 24.37 18.42
CA LYS A 165 -25.05 24.87 19.21
C LYS A 165 -26.13 25.42 18.28
N ALA A 166 -27.37 25.44 18.75
CA ALA A 166 -28.52 25.95 18.00
C ALA A 166 -28.40 27.44 17.59
N SER A 167 -27.63 28.24 18.35
CA SER A 167 -27.35 29.65 18.04
C SER A 167 -26.01 29.87 17.31
N GLY A 168 -25.33 28.80 16.92
CA GLY A 168 -24.05 28.85 16.21
C GLY A 168 -24.19 28.81 14.70
N PHE A 169 -23.08 28.73 14.00
CA PHE A 169 -23.04 28.50 12.55
C PHE A 169 -21.72 27.81 12.16
N GLY A 170 -21.74 27.10 11.04
CA GLY A 170 -20.55 26.63 10.34
C GLY A 170 -20.21 27.55 9.18
N PHE A 171 -18.96 27.53 8.70
CA PHE A 171 -18.60 28.21 7.47
C PHE A 171 -17.44 27.51 6.76
N VAL A 172 -17.26 27.80 5.48
CA VAL A 172 -16.10 27.39 4.68
C VAL A 172 -15.86 28.41 3.57
N ASN A 173 -14.60 28.64 3.22
CA ASN A 173 -14.20 29.57 2.15
C ASN A 173 -13.93 28.83 0.84
N ALA A 174 -13.35 27.62 0.93
CA ALA A 174 -13.14 26.77 -0.22
C ALA A 174 -13.10 25.29 0.17
N VAL A 175 -13.50 24.44 -0.77
CA VAL A 175 -13.46 22.98 -0.66
C VAL A 175 -12.72 22.43 -1.86
N GLU A 176 -11.70 21.62 -1.60
CA GLU A 176 -11.00 20.83 -2.62
C GLU A 176 -11.26 19.35 -2.35
N VAL A 177 -11.66 18.61 -3.39
CA VAL A 177 -11.76 17.15 -3.37
C VAL A 177 -11.09 16.64 -4.63
N PHE A 178 -10.03 15.86 -4.51
CA PHE A 178 -9.39 15.27 -5.68
C PHE A 178 -8.83 13.88 -5.40
N SER A 179 -8.80 13.02 -6.42
CA SER A 179 -8.25 11.67 -6.30
C SER A 179 -6.72 11.69 -6.23
N ALA A 180 -6.15 10.74 -5.50
CA ALA A 180 -4.72 10.48 -5.42
C ALA A 180 -4.38 9.17 -6.14
N PRO A 181 -3.09 8.92 -6.44
CA PRO A 181 -2.64 7.60 -6.88
C PRO A 181 -3.07 6.49 -5.91
N ASN A 182 -3.40 5.31 -6.43
CA ASN A 182 -3.90 4.18 -5.64
C ASN A 182 -2.86 3.65 -4.64
N ASP A 183 -1.58 3.85 -4.93
CA ASP A 183 -0.42 3.48 -4.13
C ASP A 183 0.03 4.59 -3.16
N TYR A 184 -0.73 5.68 -3.03
CA TYR A 184 -0.36 6.80 -2.16
C TYR A 184 -0.31 6.41 -0.66
N ILE A 185 -1.25 5.58 -0.20
CA ILE A 185 -1.27 4.94 1.12
C ILE A 185 -1.38 3.42 0.92
N MET A 186 -0.38 2.68 1.38
CA MET A 186 -0.34 1.23 1.28
C MET A 186 -0.51 0.56 2.64
N ASP A 187 -1.22 -0.57 2.68
CA ASP A 187 -1.38 -1.37 3.91
C ASP A 187 -0.17 -2.25 4.23
N GLN A 188 0.69 -2.49 3.25
CA GLN A 188 1.82 -3.41 3.38
C GLN A 188 3.05 -2.69 3.94
N GLY A 189 3.77 -3.35 4.84
CA GLY A 189 5.09 -2.89 5.31
C GLY A 189 5.10 -1.80 6.40
N THR A 190 3.94 -1.26 6.80
CA THR A 190 3.86 -0.25 7.86
C THR A 190 4.16 -0.87 9.23
N LYS A 191 5.10 -0.27 9.96
CA LYS A 191 5.50 -0.75 11.30
C LYS A 191 4.91 0.14 12.38
N LEU A 192 4.24 -0.45 13.36
CA LEU A 192 3.89 0.19 14.62
C LEU A 192 5.11 0.20 15.54
N VAL A 193 5.57 1.40 15.89
CA VAL A 193 6.69 1.63 16.79
C VAL A 193 6.18 1.63 18.23
N ILE A 194 6.55 0.59 18.96
CA ILE A 194 6.28 0.46 20.40
C ILE A 194 7.58 0.18 21.16
N PRO A 195 7.60 0.39 22.49
CA PRO A 195 8.77 0.04 23.28
C PRO A 195 9.12 -1.44 23.08
N ASN A 196 10.39 -1.71 22.72
CA ASN A 196 10.98 -3.06 22.63
C ASN A 196 10.36 -4.03 21.62
N SER A 197 9.51 -3.57 20.69
CA SER A 197 9.01 -4.41 19.59
C SER A 197 8.52 -3.55 18.42
N ALA A 198 8.57 -4.10 17.21
CA ALA A 198 7.89 -3.53 16.05
C ALA A 198 6.80 -4.52 15.63
N GLN A 199 5.55 -4.09 15.64
CA GLN A 199 4.43 -4.88 15.15
C GLN A 199 4.02 -4.38 13.77
N ILE A 200 3.45 -5.26 12.94
CA ILE A 200 2.87 -4.85 11.67
C ILE A 200 1.57 -4.09 11.97
N PHE A 201 1.43 -2.89 11.43
CA PHE A 201 0.19 -2.13 11.50
C PHE A 201 -0.64 -2.44 10.25
N SER A 202 -1.84 -3.01 10.44
CA SER A 202 -2.74 -3.35 9.34
C SER A 202 -3.86 -2.32 9.16
N ASN A 203 -4.42 -2.27 7.95
CA ASN A 203 -5.58 -1.43 7.59
C ASN A 203 -5.31 0.08 7.71
N LEU A 204 -4.12 0.55 7.33
CA LEU A 204 -3.79 1.97 7.25
C LEU A 204 -4.60 2.68 6.15
N SER A 205 -4.78 2.05 4.98
CA SER A 205 -5.52 2.59 3.84
C SER A 205 -7.00 2.86 4.15
N SER A 206 -7.53 2.17 5.17
CA SER A 206 -8.91 2.32 5.63
C SER A 206 -9.07 3.40 6.70
N GLN A 207 -7.97 3.96 7.21
CA GLN A 207 -8.02 5.05 8.19
C GLN A 207 -8.27 6.40 7.51
N VAL A 208 -8.83 7.34 8.27
CA VAL A 208 -8.85 8.74 7.89
C VAL A 208 -7.62 9.43 8.48
N LEU A 209 -6.81 10.03 7.62
CA LEU A 209 -5.56 10.69 7.98
C LEU A 209 -5.75 12.20 7.91
N GLU A 210 -5.31 12.95 8.92
CA GLU A 210 -5.22 14.40 8.88
C GLU A 210 -3.75 14.83 8.85
N THR A 211 -3.34 15.59 7.85
CA THR A 211 -1.96 16.09 7.78
C THR A 211 -1.71 17.13 8.87
N VAL A 212 -0.72 16.88 9.73
CA VAL A 212 -0.29 17.77 10.82
C VAL A 212 0.98 18.52 10.43
N HIS A 213 2.01 17.80 9.99
CA HIS A 213 3.29 18.37 9.55
C HIS A 213 3.71 17.80 8.20
N ARG A 214 4.35 18.64 7.39
CA ARG A 214 4.96 18.29 6.11
C ARG A 214 6.22 19.11 5.90
N ILE A 215 7.37 18.45 5.96
CA ILE A 215 8.68 19.07 6.17
C ILE A 215 9.60 18.74 4.99
N ASN A 216 10.16 19.77 4.36
CA ASN A 216 11.27 19.64 3.42
C ASN A 216 12.58 19.77 4.21
N VAL A 217 13.29 18.66 4.44
CA VAL A 217 14.42 18.61 5.35
C VAL A 217 15.70 19.06 4.64
N GLY A 218 16.35 20.09 5.19
CA GLY A 218 17.54 20.70 4.58
C GLY A 218 17.26 21.59 3.36
N GLY A 219 16.01 21.63 2.89
CA GLY A 219 15.60 22.41 1.73
C GLY A 219 14.86 23.71 2.06
N SER A 220 14.44 24.43 1.01
CA SER A 220 13.63 25.63 1.12
C SER A 220 12.14 25.31 1.22
N LYS A 221 11.34 26.27 1.72
CA LYS A 221 9.88 26.16 1.74
C LYS A 221 9.35 25.91 0.33
N LEU A 222 8.53 24.87 0.19
CA LEU A 222 7.84 24.55 -1.05
C LEU A 222 6.40 24.99 -0.93
N THR A 223 5.91 25.57 -2.01
CA THR A 223 4.53 26.04 -2.13
C THR A 223 3.78 25.16 -3.11
N PRO A 224 2.44 25.24 -3.16
CA PRO A 224 1.65 24.42 -4.07
C PRO A 224 2.06 24.49 -5.55
N PHE A 225 2.78 25.52 -5.98
CA PHE A 225 3.30 25.65 -7.35
C PHE A 225 4.45 24.71 -7.68
N ASN A 226 5.20 24.28 -6.67
CA ASN A 226 6.37 23.43 -6.80
C ASN A 226 6.10 22.02 -6.29
N ASP A 227 4.84 21.66 -6.08
CA ASP A 227 4.39 20.36 -5.61
C ASP A 227 3.38 19.75 -6.58
N THR A 228 3.51 18.46 -6.82
CA THR A 228 2.66 17.68 -7.74
C THR A 228 1.20 17.60 -7.31
N LEU A 229 0.94 17.60 -6.01
CA LEU A 229 -0.40 17.51 -5.41
C LEU A 229 -0.78 18.81 -4.69
N TRP A 230 -0.15 19.94 -5.03
CA TRP A 230 -0.43 21.26 -4.47
C TRP A 230 -0.26 21.36 -2.94
N ARG A 231 0.66 20.55 -2.38
CA ARG A 231 1.00 20.58 -0.96
C ARG A 231 1.99 21.69 -0.66
N THR A 232 2.03 22.09 0.61
CA THR A 232 3.04 23.02 1.13
C THR A 232 4.00 22.23 2.02
N TRP A 233 5.30 22.35 1.75
CA TRP A 233 6.35 21.76 2.58
C TRP A 233 7.09 22.88 3.32
N VAL A 234 7.14 22.81 4.64
CA VAL A 234 7.82 23.80 5.48
C VAL A 234 9.27 23.39 5.76
N VAL A 235 10.11 24.36 6.11
CA VAL A 235 11.53 24.13 6.43
C VAL A 235 11.69 23.45 7.80
N ASP A 236 12.75 22.66 7.97
CA ASP A 236 13.00 21.87 9.18
C ASP A 236 13.71 22.64 10.33
N ASP A 237 14.26 23.83 10.05
CA ASP A 237 15.10 24.63 10.96
C ASP A 237 14.55 24.83 12.38
N ASN A 238 13.22 24.96 12.52
CA ASN A 238 12.56 25.21 13.80
C ASN A 238 12.19 23.92 14.54
N PHE A 239 12.37 22.77 13.91
CA PHE A 239 12.07 21.45 14.48
C PHE A 239 13.32 20.72 14.95
N LEU A 240 14.50 21.08 14.44
CA LEU A 240 15.79 20.56 14.90
C LEU A 240 16.00 20.86 16.39
N LEU A 241 16.21 19.82 17.19
CA LEU A 241 16.50 19.96 18.62
C LEU A 241 17.92 20.50 18.86
N LEU A 242 18.86 20.11 18.00
CA LEU A 242 20.24 20.58 18.04
C LEU A 242 20.72 20.88 16.62
N ARG A 243 20.75 22.16 16.25
CA ARG A 243 21.18 22.60 14.91
C ARG A 243 22.64 22.24 14.62
N ALA A 244 23.49 22.26 15.64
CA ALA A 244 24.91 21.93 15.54
C ALA A 244 25.18 20.48 15.10
N ALA A 245 24.19 19.57 15.20
CA ALA A 245 24.31 18.17 14.81
C ALA A 245 24.00 17.92 13.33
N ALA A 246 23.41 18.88 12.63
CA ALA A 246 22.92 18.72 11.27
C ALA A 246 23.64 19.64 10.29
N ARG A 247 24.05 19.09 9.15
CA ARG A 247 24.59 19.83 8.01
C ARG A 247 23.67 19.64 6.81
N ARG A 248 23.37 20.72 6.09
CA ARG A 248 22.57 20.63 4.86
C ARG A 248 23.38 19.98 3.74
N ALA A 249 22.77 19.04 3.04
CA ALA A 249 23.24 18.47 1.79
C ALA A 249 22.22 18.75 0.68
N TRP A 250 22.71 18.99 -0.54
CA TRP A 250 21.86 19.29 -1.70
C TRP A 250 22.52 18.83 -2.98
N THR A 251 21.71 18.52 -3.99
CA THR A 251 22.15 18.16 -5.34
C THR A 251 21.35 18.93 -6.38
N THR A 252 21.94 19.12 -7.56
CA THR A 252 21.25 19.66 -8.74
C THR A 252 20.75 18.57 -9.68
N HIS A 253 21.11 17.31 -9.41
CA HIS A 253 20.70 16.17 -10.23
C HIS A 253 19.27 15.75 -9.87
N SER A 254 18.48 15.44 -10.90
CA SER A 254 17.13 14.92 -10.70
C SER A 254 17.17 13.53 -10.02
N PRO A 255 16.22 13.23 -9.13
CA PRO A 255 16.18 11.91 -8.50
C PRO A 255 15.89 10.76 -9.48
N ASN A 256 16.51 9.62 -9.26
CA ASN A 256 16.38 8.40 -10.07
C ASN A 256 15.20 7.53 -9.59
N TYR A 257 13.98 7.97 -9.89
CA TYR A 257 12.75 7.24 -9.55
C TYR A 257 12.74 5.82 -10.14
N GLN A 258 12.45 4.83 -9.31
CA GLN A 258 12.34 3.41 -9.69
C GLN A 258 10.90 2.93 -9.59
N SER A 259 10.54 1.93 -10.39
CA SER A 259 9.24 1.27 -10.27
C SER A 259 9.11 0.59 -8.90
N GLY A 260 7.98 0.77 -8.22
CA GLY A 260 7.74 0.27 -6.86
C GLY A 260 8.41 1.07 -5.75
N GLY A 261 9.14 2.15 -6.07
CA GLY A 261 9.69 3.12 -5.11
C GLY A 261 8.76 4.30 -4.86
N ALA A 262 9.31 5.42 -4.38
CA ALA A 262 8.53 6.66 -4.30
C ALA A 262 8.24 7.20 -5.71
N THR A 263 7.18 8.00 -5.85
CA THR A 263 6.86 8.73 -7.09
C THR A 263 6.91 10.24 -6.86
N ARG A 264 6.79 11.01 -7.94
CA ARG A 264 6.71 12.48 -7.87
C ARG A 264 5.46 12.95 -7.13
N GLU A 265 4.40 12.15 -7.15
CA GLU A 265 3.16 12.38 -6.43
C GLU A 265 3.32 12.12 -4.92
N ILE A 266 4.17 11.15 -4.52
CA ILE A 266 4.51 10.93 -3.12
C ILE A 266 5.25 12.13 -2.54
N ALA A 267 6.29 12.64 -3.20
CA ALA A 267 6.91 13.91 -2.87
C ALA A 267 7.63 14.51 -4.09
N PRO A 268 7.66 15.84 -4.23
CA PRO A 268 8.31 16.49 -5.36
C PRO A 268 9.85 16.36 -5.29
N ASP A 269 10.51 16.50 -6.44
CA ASP A 269 11.97 16.28 -6.59
C ASP A 269 12.79 17.10 -5.59
N ASN A 270 12.39 18.35 -5.38
CA ASN A 270 13.02 19.28 -4.44
C ASN A 270 13.06 18.78 -2.98
N VAL A 271 12.19 17.84 -2.58
CA VAL A 271 12.30 17.15 -1.28
C VAL A 271 13.46 16.17 -1.31
N TYR A 272 13.57 15.34 -2.36
CA TYR A 272 14.62 14.34 -2.49
C TYR A 272 15.98 14.90 -2.93
N MET A 273 16.02 16.14 -3.42
CA MET A 273 17.25 16.85 -3.81
C MET A 273 17.93 17.55 -2.64
N THR A 274 17.31 17.58 -1.46
CA THR A 274 17.88 18.17 -0.24
C THR A 274 17.82 17.19 0.90
N ALA A 275 18.73 17.32 1.85
CA ALA A 275 18.74 16.53 3.08
C ALA A 275 19.43 17.30 4.22
N GLN A 276 19.20 16.85 5.43
CA GLN A 276 20.14 17.07 6.54
C GLN A 276 20.95 15.79 6.73
N GLU A 277 22.26 15.92 6.82
CA GLU A 277 23.20 14.86 7.17
C GLU A 277 23.93 15.19 8.48
N MET A 278 24.69 14.23 9.03
CA MET A 278 25.40 14.45 10.29
C MET A 278 26.54 15.45 10.12
N ASP A 279 26.58 16.49 10.96
CA ASP A 279 27.71 17.43 10.98
C ASP A 279 28.88 16.87 11.80
N ARG A 280 29.82 16.21 11.12
CA ARG A 280 31.01 15.60 11.73
C ARG A 280 32.18 16.56 11.92
N ASP A 281 32.16 17.69 11.22
CA ASP A 281 33.25 18.67 11.31
C ASP A 281 33.14 19.51 12.58
N ASN A 282 31.98 19.43 13.25
CA ASN A 282 31.73 20.09 14.51
C ASN A 282 32.44 19.38 15.68
N GLN A 283 33.54 20.00 16.13
CA GLN A 283 34.40 19.47 17.20
C GLN A 283 33.73 19.41 18.59
N GLU A 284 32.59 20.07 18.78
CA GLU A 284 31.86 20.06 20.06
C GLU A 284 31.05 18.78 20.29
N LEU A 285 30.81 18.00 19.24
CA LEU A 285 30.00 16.78 19.30
C LEU A 285 30.88 15.52 19.38
N GLN A 286 30.46 14.57 20.22
CA GLN A 286 31.10 13.25 20.29
C GLN A 286 31.02 12.55 18.93
N ALA A 287 31.92 11.61 18.64
CA ALA A 287 31.95 10.91 17.35
C ALA A 287 30.65 10.14 16.98
N ARG A 288 29.75 9.92 17.96
CA ARG A 288 28.45 9.25 17.76
C ARG A 288 27.34 10.04 18.45
N PHE A 289 26.52 10.71 17.65
CA PHE A 289 25.31 11.41 18.07
C PHE A 289 24.18 11.15 17.08
N ASN A 290 22.95 11.51 17.45
CA ASN A 290 21.81 11.46 16.55
C ASN A 290 21.42 12.88 16.13
N ILE A 291 20.93 13.04 14.90
CA ILE A 291 20.18 14.22 14.50
C ILE A 291 18.74 14.00 14.96
N SER A 292 18.17 14.98 15.66
CA SER A 292 16.83 14.84 16.24
C SER A 292 15.94 16.03 15.91
N TRP A 293 14.70 15.72 15.52
CA TRP A 293 13.63 16.69 15.31
C TRP A 293 12.49 16.45 16.31
N GLY A 294 11.90 17.52 16.83
CA GLY A 294 10.73 17.50 17.71
C GLY A 294 9.52 18.17 17.07
N PHE A 295 8.41 17.45 17.01
CA PHE A 295 7.16 17.90 16.39
C PHE A 295 6.02 17.92 17.40
N GLN A 296 5.41 19.09 17.63
CA GLN A 296 4.22 19.21 18.47
C GLN A 296 2.98 18.80 17.67
N VAL A 297 2.15 17.88 18.18
CA VAL A 297 1.02 17.29 17.43
C VAL A 297 -0.37 17.52 18.07
N ASP A 298 -0.52 18.55 18.89
CA ASP A 298 -1.73 19.04 19.58
C ASP A 298 -2.46 18.04 20.51
N GLU A 299 -2.70 16.81 20.08
CA GLU A 299 -3.40 15.76 20.83
C GLU A 299 -2.42 14.72 21.43
N LYS A 300 -2.68 14.38 22.69
CA LYS A 300 -1.86 13.48 23.49
C LYS A 300 -2.33 12.03 23.31
N ARG A 301 -1.39 11.09 23.21
CA ARG A 301 -1.67 9.65 23.13
C ARG A 301 -2.51 9.25 21.93
N VAL A 302 -2.28 9.91 20.79
CA VAL A 302 -2.95 9.59 19.53
C VAL A 302 -1.94 8.97 18.58
N LEU A 303 -2.39 8.01 17.77
CA LEU A 303 -1.57 7.39 16.74
C LEU A 303 -1.39 8.34 15.56
N HIS A 304 -0.16 8.39 15.06
CA HIS A 304 0.22 9.17 13.90
C HIS A 304 0.94 8.25 12.91
N LEU A 305 0.60 8.38 11.64
CA LEU A 305 1.43 7.92 10.55
C LEU A 305 2.58 8.92 10.38
N VAL A 306 3.81 8.41 10.45
CA VAL A 306 5.06 9.13 10.23
C VAL A 306 5.70 8.55 8.97
N ARG A 307 5.69 9.33 7.90
CA ARG A 307 6.33 9.00 6.62
C ARG A 307 7.67 9.71 6.54
N LEU A 308 8.75 8.94 6.44
CA LEU A 308 10.10 9.45 6.30
C LEU A 308 10.56 9.29 4.85
N HIS A 309 11.05 10.37 4.25
CA HIS A 309 11.54 10.38 2.87
C HIS A 309 13.06 10.31 2.84
N PHE A 310 13.58 9.43 2.00
CA PHE A 310 15.01 9.18 1.83
C PHE A 310 15.39 9.20 0.35
N CYS A 311 16.55 9.75 0.07
CA CYS A 311 17.23 9.71 -1.22
C CYS A 311 18.72 9.92 -0.93
N ASP A 312 19.55 8.92 -1.24
CA ASP A 312 20.99 9.01 -0.97
C ASP A 312 21.66 9.94 -1.98
N ILE A 313 21.88 11.18 -1.53
CA ILE A 313 22.56 12.25 -2.27
C ILE A 313 23.96 12.56 -1.71
N VAL A 314 24.41 11.83 -0.67
CA VAL A 314 25.66 12.11 0.05
C VAL A 314 26.72 11.05 -0.21
N SER A 315 26.34 9.82 -0.52
CA SER A 315 27.27 8.73 -0.81
C SER A 315 27.85 8.83 -2.23
N SER A 316 29.15 8.62 -2.36
CA SER A 316 29.81 8.55 -3.68
C SER A 316 29.68 7.19 -4.35
N SER A 317 29.33 6.14 -3.60
CA SER A 317 29.07 4.79 -4.12
C SER A 317 28.05 4.06 -3.24
N LEU A 318 27.53 2.95 -3.76
CA LEU A 318 26.64 2.05 -3.02
C LEU A 318 27.32 1.49 -1.76
N ASN A 319 26.50 1.09 -0.79
CA ASN A 319 26.88 0.41 0.45
C ASN A 319 27.86 1.20 1.35
N GLN A 320 27.84 2.54 1.25
CA GLN A 320 28.66 3.41 2.12
C GLN A 320 27.91 3.97 3.33
N LEU A 321 26.58 3.96 3.29
CA LEU A 321 25.72 4.63 4.25
C LEU A 321 24.83 3.62 4.98
N TYR A 322 25.12 3.42 6.26
CA TYR A 322 24.32 2.64 7.19
C TYR A 322 23.93 3.52 8.36
N PHE A 323 22.65 3.58 8.70
CA PHE A 323 22.16 4.37 9.82
C PHE A 323 20.93 3.76 10.48
N ASN A 324 20.62 4.21 11.68
CA ASN A 324 19.43 3.81 12.43
C ASN A 324 18.40 4.94 12.43
N VAL A 325 17.12 4.56 12.42
CA VAL A 325 15.99 5.48 12.57
C VAL A 325 15.33 5.22 13.91
N PHE A 326 15.07 6.29 14.64
CA PHE A 326 14.40 6.28 15.94
C PHE A 326 13.16 7.15 15.92
N ILE A 327 12.08 6.66 16.53
CA ILE A 327 10.87 7.43 16.78
C ILE A 327 10.56 7.33 18.28
N ASN A 328 10.46 8.47 18.95
CA ASN A 328 10.32 8.61 20.41
C ASN A 328 11.38 7.82 21.20
N GLU A 329 12.65 7.89 20.77
CA GLU A 329 13.77 7.14 21.34
C GLU A 329 13.72 5.61 21.14
N TYR A 330 12.67 5.09 20.49
CA TYR A 330 12.59 3.68 20.14
C TYR A 330 13.17 3.44 18.74
N LEU A 331 13.95 2.37 18.61
CA LEU A 331 14.52 1.93 17.34
C LEU A 331 13.40 1.50 16.38
N ALA A 332 13.10 2.35 15.39
CA ALA A 332 12.04 2.13 14.41
C ALA A 332 12.55 1.32 13.20
N TYR A 333 13.77 1.60 12.77
CA TYR A 333 14.45 0.85 11.71
C TYR A 333 15.93 0.74 12.03
N LYS A 334 16.43 -0.49 12.10
CA LYS A 334 17.84 -0.78 12.37
C LYS A 334 18.62 -0.96 11.06
N ASP A 335 19.83 -0.43 11.01
CA ASP A 335 20.81 -0.69 9.95
C ASP A 335 20.25 -0.42 8.54
N VAL A 336 19.58 0.73 8.37
CA VAL A 336 19.05 1.19 7.08
C VAL A 336 20.18 1.26 6.06
N ASP A 337 20.05 0.46 5.00
CA ASP A 337 20.88 0.48 3.80
C ASP A 337 20.03 0.93 2.62
N LEU A 338 20.15 2.21 2.24
CA LEU A 338 19.40 2.75 1.12
C LEU A 338 19.80 2.07 -0.20
N SER A 339 21.04 1.62 -0.36
CA SER A 339 21.50 0.96 -1.60
C SER A 339 20.75 -0.34 -1.84
N THR A 340 20.49 -1.13 -0.79
CA THR A 340 19.69 -2.35 -0.90
C THR A 340 18.22 -2.04 -1.13
N LEU A 341 17.68 -1.04 -0.41
CA LEU A 341 16.26 -0.68 -0.51
C LEU A 341 15.88 -0.05 -1.86
N THR A 342 16.84 0.51 -2.59
CA THR A 342 16.63 1.14 -3.90
C THR A 342 17.21 0.34 -5.07
N PHE A 343 17.31 -0.99 -4.92
CA PHE A 343 17.77 -1.90 -5.99
C PHE A 343 19.13 -1.52 -6.57
N HIS A 344 20.06 -1.10 -5.71
CA HIS A 344 21.42 -0.69 -6.08
C HIS A 344 21.47 0.53 -7.02
N VAL A 345 20.48 1.42 -6.93
CA VAL A 345 20.46 2.69 -7.67
C VAL A 345 20.68 3.86 -6.70
N LEU A 346 21.75 4.63 -6.92
CA LEU A 346 22.04 5.85 -6.18
C LEU A 346 21.05 6.98 -6.51
N ALA A 347 20.90 7.93 -5.58
CA ALA A 347 19.98 9.06 -5.70
C ALA A 347 18.55 8.63 -6.07
N SER A 348 18.14 7.43 -5.63
CA SER A 348 16.81 6.89 -5.87
C SER A 348 15.89 7.18 -4.68
N PRO A 349 14.75 7.84 -4.90
CA PRO A 349 13.77 8.14 -3.85
C PRO A 349 13.08 6.92 -3.25
N LEU A 350 12.96 6.93 -1.93
CA LEU A 350 12.21 5.98 -1.11
C LEU A 350 11.45 6.73 -0.02
N TYR A 351 10.32 6.18 0.40
CA TYR A 351 9.68 6.57 1.66
C TYR A 351 9.47 5.34 2.53
N ILE A 352 9.45 5.53 3.85
CA ILE A 352 9.15 4.48 4.82
C ILE A 352 8.10 4.99 5.80
N ASP A 353 7.03 4.22 5.95
CA ASP A 353 5.90 4.52 6.80
C ASP A 353 5.98 3.81 8.15
N PHE A 354 5.80 4.59 9.21
CA PHE A 354 5.72 4.12 10.59
C PHE A 354 4.43 4.62 11.22
N VAL A 355 3.87 3.85 12.15
CA VAL A 355 2.83 4.34 13.05
C VAL A 355 3.43 4.50 14.43
N ALA A 356 3.24 5.67 15.05
CA ALA A 356 3.76 5.95 16.39
C ALA A 356 2.75 6.76 17.20
N GLU A 357 2.73 6.50 18.51
CA GLU A 357 1.93 7.29 19.46
C GLU A 357 2.69 8.53 19.92
N SER A 358 2.02 9.69 20.03
CA SER A 358 2.63 10.88 20.62
C SER A 358 2.91 10.70 22.11
N ASP A 359 3.96 11.36 22.61
CA ASP A 359 4.30 11.27 24.03
C ASP A 359 3.27 12.00 24.94
N ARG A 360 3.50 12.00 26.26
CA ARG A 360 2.60 12.66 27.23
C ARG A 360 2.55 14.19 27.08
N SER A 361 3.54 14.79 26.43
CA SER A 361 3.58 16.21 26.12
C SER A 361 2.86 16.55 24.79
N GLY A 362 2.48 15.53 24.01
CA GLY A 362 1.94 15.70 22.67
C GLY A 362 3.05 15.99 21.66
N MET A 363 4.27 15.55 21.92
CA MET A 363 5.42 15.67 21.02
C MET A 363 5.73 14.32 20.39
N LEU A 364 6.10 14.34 19.11
CA LEU A 364 6.77 13.24 18.41
C LEU A 364 8.21 13.62 18.17
N ARG A 365 9.13 12.74 18.56
CA ARG A 365 10.56 12.92 18.30
C ARG A 365 11.01 11.93 17.24
N ILE A 366 11.63 12.44 16.18
CA ILE A 366 12.18 11.63 15.10
C ILE A 366 13.70 11.83 15.14
N SER A 367 14.48 10.77 15.00
CA SER A 367 15.94 10.88 14.98
C SER A 367 16.58 9.90 14.02
N VAL A 368 17.69 10.31 13.42
CA VAL A 368 18.55 9.44 12.61
C VAL A 368 19.97 9.50 13.16
N GLY A 369 20.68 8.37 13.14
CA GLY A 369 22.02 8.32 13.72
C GLY A 369 22.82 7.08 13.31
N PRO A 370 24.08 6.97 13.77
CA PRO A 370 25.00 5.93 13.35
C PRO A 370 24.45 4.51 13.49
N SER A 371 24.82 3.64 12.56
CA SER A 371 24.76 2.19 12.75
C SER A 371 26.12 1.66 13.26
N ASP A 372 26.12 0.47 13.85
CA ASP A 372 27.33 -0.27 14.17
C ASP A 372 27.97 -0.91 12.92
N LEU A 373 27.23 -1.02 11.82
CA LEU A 373 27.75 -1.45 10.52
C LEU A 373 28.43 -0.33 9.74
N SER A 374 28.22 0.93 10.13
CA SER A 374 28.85 2.07 9.49
C SER A 374 30.37 2.00 9.63
N ASN A 375 31.11 2.33 8.56
CA ASN A 375 32.56 2.51 8.65
C ASN A 375 32.86 3.65 9.65
N PRO A 376 33.68 3.44 10.70
CA PRO A 376 33.98 4.46 11.70
C PRO A 376 34.54 5.77 11.12
N ALA A 377 35.24 5.70 9.99
CA ALA A 377 35.78 6.88 9.31
C ALA A 377 34.73 7.66 8.50
N ARG A 378 33.58 7.05 8.18
CA ARG A 378 32.52 7.58 7.30
C ARG A 378 31.12 7.41 7.88
N VAL A 379 30.99 7.42 9.20
CA VAL A 379 29.68 7.43 9.87
C VAL A 379 28.86 8.60 9.35
N ASN A 380 27.63 8.34 8.96
CA ASN A 380 26.69 9.38 8.56
C ASN A 380 25.26 8.85 8.70
N ALA A 381 24.29 9.75 8.67
CA ALA A 381 22.87 9.47 8.63
C ALA A 381 22.20 10.66 7.94
N LEU A 382 21.13 10.42 7.18
CA LEU A 382 20.45 11.50 6.45
C LEU A 382 18.93 11.38 6.52
N LEU A 383 18.25 12.50 6.24
CA LEU A 383 16.81 12.57 6.07
C LEU A 383 16.47 13.67 5.06
N ASN A 384 15.58 13.39 4.10
CA ASN A 384 15.21 14.32 3.02
C ASN A 384 13.86 15.01 3.28
N GLY A 385 12.93 14.31 3.94
CA GLY A 385 11.60 14.84 4.20
C GLY A 385 10.85 14.09 5.29
N VAL A 386 9.85 14.74 5.88
CA VAL A 386 8.98 14.14 6.91
C VAL A 386 7.54 14.56 6.67
N GLU A 387 6.62 13.61 6.66
CA GLU A 387 5.18 13.87 6.78
C GLU A 387 4.64 13.21 8.06
N ILE A 388 3.86 13.96 8.84
CA ILE A 388 3.18 13.47 10.04
C ILE A 388 1.69 13.67 9.84
N MET A 389 0.97 12.55 9.84
CA MET A 389 -0.47 12.50 9.63
C MET A 389 -1.12 11.84 10.84
N ARG A 390 -2.08 12.52 11.45
CA ARG A 390 -2.85 12.00 12.57
C ARG A 390 -3.86 10.98 12.08
N ILE A 391 -3.92 9.82 12.74
CA ILE A 391 -4.89 8.78 12.45
C ILE A 391 -6.17 9.09 13.23
N LEU A 392 -7.24 9.45 12.52
CA LEU A 392 -8.55 9.68 13.13
C LEU A 392 -9.27 8.35 13.31
N SER A 393 -9.38 7.90 14.56
CA SER A 393 -10.23 6.74 14.88
C SER A 393 -11.71 7.14 14.80
N PRO A 394 -12.60 6.27 14.28
CA PRO A 394 -14.03 6.47 14.45
C PRO A 394 -14.33 6.47 15.94
N VAL A 395 -14.58 7.65 16.50
CA VAL A 395 -15.32 7.76 17.76
C VAL A 395 -16.62 7.03 17.50
N SER A 396 -16.88 5.97 18.27
CA SER A 396 -18.12 5.21 18.22
C SER A 396 -19.29 6.19 18.28
N SER A 397 -19.86 6.50 17.11
CA SER A 397 -21.02 7.38 17.02
C SER A 397 -22.12 6.75 17.85
N GLU A 398 -22.61 7.49 18.85
CA GLU A 398 -23.90 7.21 19.45
C GLU A 398 -24.90 7.01 18.31
N VAL A 399 -25.43 5.79 18.22
CA VAL A 399 -26.44 5.42 17.24
C VAL A 399 -27.69 6.22 17.57
N VAL A 400 -27.80 7.43 17.01
CA VAL A 400 -29.09 8.09 16.85
C VAL A 400 -29.80 7.30 15.75
N SER A 401 -30.51 6.26 16.17
CA SER A 401 -31.27 5.38 15.31
C SER A 401 -32.34 6.19 14.57
N GLY A 402 -32.09 6.52 13.30
CA GLY A 402 -33.13 6.94 12.39
C GLY A 402 -34.17 5.82 12.24
N LYS A 403 -35.42 6.10 12.59
CA LYS A 403 -36.57 5.21 12.41
C LYS A 403 -36.58 4.64 10.99
N ARG A 404 -36.24 3.37 10.83
CA ARG A 404 -36.60 2.58 9.65
C ARG A 404 -37.97 1.92 9.90
N ASN A 405 -38.82 2.03 8.89
CA ASN A 405 -40.23 1.71 8.92
C ASN A 405 -40.53 0.27 9.38
N VAL A 406 -41.16 0.15 10.56
CA VAL A 406 -41.58 -1.10 11.23
C VAL A 406 -42.69 -1.85 10.47
N VAL A 407 -43.20 -1.30 9.36
CA VAL A 407 -44.34 -1.84 8.61
C VAL A 407 -44.04 -3.20 7.97
N TRP A 408 -42.80 -3.44 7.49
CA TRP A 408 -42.48 -4.68 6.77
C TRP A 408 -42.31 -5.92 7.67
N ILE A 409 -41.95 -5.74 8.95
CA ILE A 409 -41.76 -6.84 9.91
C ILE A 409 -43.13 -7.40 10.38
N VAL A 410 -44.14 -6.53 10.50
CA VAL A 410 -45.49 -6.94 10.93
C VAL A 410 -46.20 -7.72 9.82
N VAL A 411 -46.08 -7.29 8.56
CA VAL A 411 -46.74 -7.96 7.42
C VAL A 411 -46.15 -9.36 7.15
N GLY A 412 -44.83 -9.52 7.28
CA GLY A 412 -44.17 -10.83 7.12
C GLY A 412 -44.52 -11.85 8.20
N SER A 413 -44.71 -11.39 9.44
CA SER A 413 -45.01 -12.26 10.59
C SER A 413 -46.43 -12.82 10.56
N VAL A 414 -47.39 -12.04 10.07
CA VAL A 414 -48.80 -12.47 9.97
C VAL A 414 -48.97 -13.51 8.84
N LEU A 415 -48.36 -13.30 7.68
CA LEU A 415 -48.43 -14.27 6.58
C LEU A 415 -47.74 -15.60 6.92
N GLY A 416 -46.58 -15.57 7.58
CA GLY A 416 -45.87 -16.77 8.02
C GLY A 416 -46.65 -17.57 9.08
N GLY A 417 -47.31 -16.87 10.00
CA GLY A 417 -48.12 -17.49 11.06
C GLY A 417 -49.31 -18.30 10.52
N PHE A 418 -50.03 -17.78 9.52
CA PHE A 418 -51.17 -18.48 8.90
C PHE A 418 -50.75 -19.75 8.15
N VAL A 419 -49.61 -19.74 7.48
CA VAL A 419 -49.06 -20.93 6.80
C VAL A 419 -48.67 -22.00 7.83
N PHE A 420 -48.07 -21.60 8.95
CA PHE A 420 -47.66 -22.55 9.98
C PHE A 420 -48.86 -23.19 10.71
N LEU A 421 -49.89 -22.39 11.01
CA LEU A 421 -51.13 -22.86 11.64
C LEU A 421 -51.93 -23.81 10.74
N SER A 422 -51.99 -23.53 9.43
CA SER A 422 -52.67 -24.42 8.48
C SER A 422 -51.94 -25.75 8.29
N LEU A 423 -50.61 -25.74 8.23
CA LEU A 423 -49.79 -26.97 8.18
C LEU A 423 -49.92 -27.80 9.46
N PHE A 424 -49.95 -27.14 10.63
CA PHE A 424 -50.16 -27.82 11.91
C PHE A 424 -51.54 -28.50 11.98
N PHE A 425 -52.60 -27.81 11.55
CA PHE A 425 -53.95 -28.38 11.53
C PHE A 425 -54.05 -29.58 10.56
N LEU A 426 -53.41 -29.50 9.39
CA LEU A 426 -53.32 -30.62 8.45
C LEU A 426 -52.57 -31.82 9.05
N CYS A 427 -51.48 -31.57 9.76
CA CYS A 427 -50.69 -32.61 10.42
C CYS A 427 -51.52 -33.35 11.50
N VAL A 428 -52.26 -32.60 12.32
CA VAL A 428 -53.17 -33.17 13.33
C VAL A 428 -54.28 -34.00 12.67
N LEU A 429 -54.87 -33.52 11.58
CA LEU A 429 -55.89 -34.30 10.83
C LEU A 429 -55.32 -35.59 10.23
N CYS A 430 -54.08 -35.56 9.72
CA CYS A 430 -53.40 -36.75 9.21
C CYS A 430 -53.06 -37.76 10.32
N LEU A 431 -52.68 -37.29 11.51
CA LEU A 431 -52.38 -38.15 12.67
C LEU A 431 -53.66 -38.72 13.30
N CYS A 432 -54.75 -37.95 13.33
CA CYS A 432 -56.07 -38.43 13.77
C CYS A 432 -56.66 -39.48 12.81
N ARG A 433 -56.38 -39.38 11.50
CA ARG A 433 -56.79 -40.38 10.50
C ARG A 433 -55.94 -41.66 10.50
N ARG A 434 -54.75 -41.64 11.10
CA ARG A 434 -53.86 -42.82 11.19
C ARG A 434 -54.09 -43.69 12.42
N LYS A 435 -55.01 -43.32 13.32
CA LYS A 435 -55.37 -44.09 14.53
C LYS A 435 -56.67 -44.89 14.36
N ASN A 436 -56.93 -45.43 13.16
CA ASN A 436 -57.89 -46.51 12.99
C ASN A 436 -57.39 -47.45 11.90
N ASN A 437 -56.61 -48.45 12.32
CA ASN A 437 -56.51 -49.82 11.81
C ASN A 437 -55.24 -50.47 12.40
N LYS A 438 -55.44 -51.40 13.35
CA LYS A 438 -54.40 -52.25 13.93
C LYS A 438 -54.73 -53.71 13.61
N THR A 439 -53.73 -54.44 13.10
CA THR A 439 -53.43 -55.90 13.24
C THR A 439 -52.40 -56.28 12.16
N ARG A 440 -51.52 -57.29 12.23
CA ARG A 440 -50.78 -58.08 13.25
C ARG A 440 -49.92 -59.09 12.42
N SER A 441 -48.73 -59.50 12.92
CA SER A 441 -47.94 -60.73 12.56
C SER A 441 -47.07 -60.71 11.27
N SER A 442 -45.72 -60.79 11.36
CA SER A 442 -44.78 -61.97 11.28
C SER A 442 -44.68 -62.54 9.84
N GLU A 443 -43.55 -62.78 9.15
CA GLU A 443 -42.20 -63.34 9.38
C GLU A 443 -41.28 -62.83 8.22
N SER A 444 -39.95 -62.71 8.32
CA SER A 444 -38.99 -63.81 8.16
C SER A 444 -37.55 -63.32 8.41
N THR A 445 -36.78 -64.17 9.08
CA THR A 445 -35.38 -64.05 9.51
C THR A 445 -34.38 -64.56 8.46
N GLY A 446 -33.17 -63.99 8.46
CA GLY A 446 -32.00 -64.54 7.77
C GLY A 446 -30.66 -63.99 8.29
N TRP A 447 -30.19 -64.58 9.40
CA TRP A 447 -28.80 -64.82 9.87
C TRP A 447 -27.68 -63.75 9.87
N THR A 448 -27.00 -63.74 11.04
CA THR A 448 -25.77 -63.07 11.56
C THR A 448 -24.45 -63.56 10.88
N PRO A 449 -23.17 -63.26 11.29
CA PRO A 449 -22.67 -62.66 12.57
C PRO A 449 -21.34 -61.82 12.62
N LEU A 450 -21.19 -61.07 13.73
CA LEU A 450 -19.96 -60.81 14.57
C LEU A 450 -18.77 -60.00 13.97
N ARG A 451 -17.93 -59.24 14.71
CA ARG A 451 -17.53 -59.26 16.14
C ARG A 451 -16.89 -57.91 16.57
N ARG A 452 -16.99 -57.57 17.86
CA ARG A 452 -16.34 -56.44 18.58
C ARG A 452 -14.92 -56.79 19.07
N PHE A 453 -14.04 -55.79 19.20
CA PHE A 453 -13.07 -55.59 20.30
C PHE A 453 -12.69 -54.09 20.31
N ARG A 454 -13.05 -53.25 21.30
CA ARG A 454 -12.62 -53.08 22.71
C ARG A 454 -11.26 -52.37 22.87
N GLY A 455 -11.31 -51.15 23.43
CA GLY A 455 -10.18 -50.38 23.99
C GLY A 455 -10.47 -48.88 23.94
N SER A 456 -11.22 -48.32 24.90
CA SER A 456 -10.74 -47.65 26.13
C SER A 456 -10.13 -46.26 25.90
N SER A 457 -10.78 -45.26 26.50
CA SER A 457 -10.64 -43.83 26.29
C SER A 457 -9.65 -43.14 27.24
N ASN A 458 -9.04 -42.05 26.76
CA ASN A 458 -8.92 -40.72 27.36
C ASN A 458 -8.17 -39.86 26.31
N SER A 459 -8.55 -38.66 25.90
CA SER A 459 -9.45 -37.64 26.43
C SER A 459 -10.00 -36.77 25.31
N ARG A 460 -11.28 -36.40 25.50
CA ARG A 460 -12.16 -35.47 24.77
C ARG A 460 -11.46 -34.23 24.19
N THR A 461 -11.70 -33.98 22.90
CA THR A 461 -12.19 -32.69 22.42
C THR A 461 -13.26 -32.90 21.36
N THR A 462 -14.37 -32.22 21.57
CA THR A 462 -15.64 -32.27 20.84
C THR A 462 -15.53 -31.82 19.38
N GLU A 463 -15.95 -32.69 18.47
CA GLU A 463 -16.43 -32.29 17.14
C GLU A 463 -17.88 -31.81 17.23
N ARG A 464 -18.15 -30.61 16.70
CA ARG A 464 -19.43 -30.30 16.06
C ARG A 464 -19.22 -29.33 14.89
N THR A 465 -19.02 -29.97 13.75
CA THR A 465 -19.45 -29.69 12.37
C THR A 465 -20.06 -28.31 12.05
N VAL A 466 -19.49 -27.63 11.06
CA VAL A 466 -20.25 -27.10 9.91
C VAL A 466 -19.46 -27.32 8.62
N SER A 467 -20.16 -27.90 7.64
CA SER A 467 -19.78 -28.18 6.26
C SER A 467 -19.70 -26.90 5.42
N SER A 468 -18.67 -26.76 4.58
CA SER A 468 -18.78 -26.33 3.17
C SER A 468 -17.41 -26.00 2.55
N SER A 469 -17.19 -26.58 1.36
CA SER A 469 -16.26 -26.17 0.30
C SER A 469 -14.76 -26.37 0.51
N GLY A 470 -14.15 -27.04 -0.47
CA GLY A 470 -12.85 -27.68 -0.39
C GLY A 470 -11.69 -26.71 -0.46
N TYR A 471 -10.87 -26.72 0.59
CA TYR A 471 -9.42 -26.90 0.56
C TYR A 471 -9.08 -27.50 1.92
N HIS A 472 -8.73 -28.79 1.97
CA HIS A 472 -8.33 -29.44 3.22
C HIS A 472 -7.07 -28.76 3.73
N THR A 473 -7.23 -27.94 4.76
CA THR A 473 -6.12 -27.46 5.58
C THR A 473 -5.46 -28.69 6.22
N LEU A 474 -4.30 -29.11 5.71
CA LEU A 474 -3.43 -30.09 6.36
C LEU A 474 -3.11 -29.57 7.77
N ARG A 475 -3.84 -30.07 8.79
CA ARG A 475 -3.54 -29.80 10.19
C ARG A 475 -2.42 -30.75 10.62
N ILE A 476 -1.18 -30.31 10.48
CA ILE A 476 -0.01 -31.07 10.93
C ILE A 476 0.05 -30.98 12.47
N SER A 477 0.13 -32.12 13.14
CA SER A 477 0.24 -32.15 14.60
C SER A 477 1.63 -31.66 15.03
N PHE A 478 1.72 -31.09 16.24
CA PHE A 478 3.03 -30.67 16.78
C PHE A 478 4.03 -31.82 16.89
N ALA A 479 3.55 -33.05 17.16
CA ALA A 479 4.39 -34.25 17.20
C ALA A 479 4.98 -34.58 15.82
N GLU A 480 4.20 -34.42 14.75
CA GLU A 480 4.69 -34.58 13.37
C GLU A 480 5.69 -33.48 13.00
N LEU A 481 5.47 -32.24 13.44
CA LEU A 481 6.45 -31.15 13.25
C LEU A 481 7.77 -31.45 13.99
N GLN A 482 7.71 -31.92 15.24
CA GLN A 482 8.90 -32.32 15.98
C GLN A 482 9.62 -33.50 15.31
N SER A 483 8.89 -34.51 14.84
CA SER A 483 9.50 -35.65 14.15
C SER A 483 10.11 -35.24 12.80
N GLY A 484 9.39 -34.43 12.01
CA GLY A 484 9.79 -34.04 10.65
C GLY A 484 10.95 -33.04 10.61
N THR A 485 11.18 -32.29 11.69
CA THR A 485 12.27 -31.31 11.82
C THR A 485 13.42 -31.78 12.70
N ASN A 486 13.45 -33.07 13.07
CA ASN A 486 14.40 -33.62 14.04
C ASN A 486 14.48 -32.80 15.35
N ASN A 487 13.31 -32.53 15.93
CA ASN A 487 13.11 -31.67 17.09
C ASN A 487 13.65 -30.23 16.87
N PHE A 488 13.32 -29.64 15.71
CA PHE A 488 13.74 -28.30 15.30
C PHE A 488 15.27 -28.12 15.30
N ASP A 489 15.99 -29.10 14.75
CA ASP A 489 17.44 -29.04 14.58
C ASP A 489 17.83 -27.85 13.69
N LYS A 490 18.74 -27.01 14.20
CA LYS A 490 19.18 -25.80 13.49
C LYS A 490 19.87 -26.10 12.16
N SER A 491 20.46 -27.29 12.01
CA SER A 491 21.09 -27.71 10.75
C SER A 491 20.09 -27.92 9.61
N LEU A 492 18.80 -28.04 9.92
CA LEU A 492 17.71 -28.19 8.96
C LEU A 492 17.03 -26.84 8.62
N VAL A 493 17.50 -25.72 9.16
CA VAL A 493 16.94 -24.40 8.82
C VAL A 493 17.31 -24.04 7.38
N ILE A 494 16.28 -23.79 6.56
CA ILE A 494 16.44 -23.40 5.14
C ILE A 494 16.23 -21.92 4.91
N GLY A 495 15.72 -21.20 5.90
CA GLY A 495 15.56 -19.75 5.84
C GLY A 495 14.98 -19.18 7.12
N VAL A 496 15.23 -17.89 7.36
CA VAL A 496 14.68 -17.14 8.48
C VAL A 496 14.06 -15.86 7.91
N GLY A 497 12.77 -15.64 8.18
CA GLY A 497 12.04 -14.51 7.62
C GLY A 497 10.91 -14.00 8.53
N GLY A 498 10.06 -13.13 7.98
CA GLY A 498 9.01 -12.43 8.74
C GLY A 498 7.92 -13.32 9.36
N PHE A 499 7.86 -14.59 9.00
CA PHE A 499 6.93 -15.59 9.55
C PHE A 499 7.59 -16.58 10.52
N GLY A 500 8.88 -16.38 10.85
CA GLY A 500 9.65 -17.26 11.73
C GLY A 500 10.75 -18.05 11.01
N MET A 501 11.32 -19.03 11.71
CA MET A 501 12.32 -19.94 11.16
C MET A 501 11.65 -21.05 10.34
N VAL A 502 12.12 -21.26 9.11
CA VAL A 502 11.62 -22.31 8.22
C VAL A 502 12.60 -23.48 8.26
N PHE A 503 12.09 -24.65 8.62
CA PHE A 503 12.87 -25.89 8.70
C PHE A 503 12.54 -26.79 7.50
N LYS A 504 13.57 -27.43 6.93
CA LYS A 504 13.44 -28.53 5.99
C LYS A 504 12.82 -29.71 6.73
N GLY A 505 11.69 -30.20 6.23
CA GLY A 505 11.07 -31.44 6.65
C GLY A 505 10.60 -32.24 5.43
N PRO A 506 10.58 -33.58 5.50
CA PRO A 506 10.04 -34.40 4.41
C PRO A 506 8.53 -34.14 4.28
N ALA A 507 8.05 -33.96 3.04
CA ALA A 507 6.63 -33.80 2.73
C ALA A 507 5.93 -35.17 2.80
N VAL A 508 5.65 -35.63 4.02
CA VAL A 508 5.08 -36.96 4.29
C VAL A 508 3.56 -36.91 4.20
N ASP A 509 2.98 -37.57 3.19
CA ASP A 509 1.57 -37.94 3.19
C ASP A 509 1.41 -39.36 3.77
N PRO A 510 0.82 -39.52 4.97
CA PRO A 510 0.66 -40.83 5.59
C PRO A 510 -0.38 -41.73 4.89
N LEU A 511 -1.08 -41.24 3.86
CA LEU A 511 -2.03 -42.02 3.06
C LEU A 511 -1.40 -42.67 1.82
N LEU A 512 -0.17 -42.32 1.45
CA LEU A 512 0.53 -42.84 0.28
C LEU A 512 1.46 -44.01 0.63
N VAL A 513 1.62 -44.97 -0.30
CA VAL A 513 2.44 -46.18 -0.13
C VAL A 513 3.91 -45.77 0.08
N ARG A 514 4.67 -46.54 0.87
CA ARG A 514 6.04 -46.25 1.37
C ARG A 514 7.09 -45.79 0.34
N GLU A 515 6.81 -45.92 -0.96
CA GLU A 515 7.68 -45.47 -2.07
C GLU A 515 7.32 -44.05 -2.60
N GLN A 516 6.32 -43.38 -2.02
CA GLN A 516 5.83 -42.04 -2.38
C GLN A 516 5.97 -40.98 -1.27
N VAL A 517 6.74 -41.30 -0.23
CA VAL A 517 6.85 -40.50 1.02
C VAL A 517 7.55 -39.15 0.80
N ASN A 518 8.25 -38.99 -0.32
CA ASN A 518 8.88 -37.73 -0.73
C ASN A 518 8.40 -37.39 -2.14
N LEU A 519 7.44 -36.46 -2.24
CA LEU A 519 6.83 -36.05 -3.51
C LEU A 519 7.85 -35.51 -4.52
N ALA A 520 8.92 -34.85 -4.05
CA ALA A 520 9.97 -34.35 -4.93
C ALA A 520 10.78 -35.50 -5.55
N GLU A 521 11.18 -36.48 -4.73
CA GLU A 521 11.91 -37.66 -5.17
C GLU A 521 11.06 -38.55 -6.09
N TRP A 522 9.76 -38.68 -5.77
CA TRP A 522 8.80 -39.36 -6.63
C TRP A 522 8.67 -38.66 -7.99
N ALA A 523 8.44 -37.34 -8.02
CA ALA A 523 8.30 -36.59 -9.26
C ALA A 523 9.57 -36.63 -10.14
N ILE A 524 10.76 -36.56 -9.53
CA ILE A 524 12.05 -36.68 -10.23
C ILE A 524 12.20 -38.07 -10.88
N GLU A 525 11.75 -39.15 -10.24
CA GLU A 525 11.82 -40.49 -10.83
C GLU A 525 10.89 -40.63 -12.06
N TRP A 526 9.71 -39.98 -12.06
CA TRP A 526 8.84 -39.94 -13.24
C TRP A 526 9.43 -39.09 -14.37
N GLN A 527 10.09 -37.99 -14.04
CA GLN A 527 10.85 -37.18 -14.99
C GLN A 527 12.00 -37.99 -15.63
N ARG A 528 12.75 -38.75 -14.83
CA ARG A 528 13.85 -39.62 -15.31
C ARG A 528 13.36 -40.76 -16.20
N LYS A 529 12.14 -41.25 -15.96
CA LYS A 529 11.44 -42.23 -16.82
C LYS A 529 10.84 -41.60 -18.08
N GLY A 530 10.86 -40.27 -18.21
CA GLY A 530 10.28 -39.55 -19.34
C GLY A 530 8.75 -39.56 -19.38
N MET A 531 8.09 -39.84 -18.24
CA MET A 531 6.63 -40.02 -18.12
C MET A 531 6.01 -38.93 -17.24
N LEU A 532 6.46 -37.69 -17.41
CA LEU A 532 6.06 -36.56 -16.58
C LEU A 532 4.59 -36.16 -16.77
N ASP A 533 4.04 -36.41 -17.95
CA ASP A 533 2.63 -36.23 -18.30
C ASP A 533 1.67 -37.00 -17.39
N GLN A 534 2.10 -38.15 -16.86
CA GLN A 534 1.29 -39.02 -16.00
C GLN A 534 1.10 -38.48 -14.57
N ILE A 535 1.89 -37.48 -14.17
CA ILE A 535 1.82 -36.87 -12.84
C ILE A 535 1.29 -35.43 -12.87
N VAL A 536 0.92 -34.93 -14.06
CA VAL A 536 0.29 -33.62 -14.22
C VAL A 536 -1.16 -33.68 -13.72
N ASP A 537 -1.61 -32.63 -13.05
CA ASP A 537 -2.99 -32.55 -12.57
C ASP A 537 -3.98 -32.66 -13.76
N PRO A 538 -4.99 -33.55 -13.71
CA PRO A 538 -5.92 -33.77 -14.81
C PRO A 538 -6.65 -32.51 -15.30
N ASN A 539 -6.80 -31.49 -14.45
CA ASN A 539 -7.49 -30.25 -14.81
C ASN A 539 -6.66 -29.33 -15.71
N ILE A 540 -5.34 -29.54 -15.78
CA ILE A 540 -4.41 -28.71 -16.57
C ILE A 540 -3.64 -29.52 -17.61
N ALA A 541 -3.73 -30.85 -17.57
CA ALA A 541 -3.00 -31.74 -18.47
C ALA A 541 -3.25 -31.44 -19.96
N ASP A 542 -4.48 -31.04 -20.31
CA ASP A 542 -4.87 -30.72 -21.70
C ASP A 542 -4.48 -29.30 -22.12
N GLU A 543 -4.07 -28.43 -21.19
CA GLU A 543 -3.73 -27.03 -21.46
C GLU A 543 -2.21 -26.79 -21.60
N ILE A 544 -1.38 -27.70 -21.07
CA ILE A 544 0.07 -27.50 -20.99
C ILE A 544 0.78 -27.98 -22.25
N LYS A 545 1.69 -27.16 -22.79
CA LYS A 545 2.54 -27.56 -23.91
C LYS A 545 3.70 -28.46 -23.46
N PRO A 546 4.03 -29.54 -24.18
CA PRO A 546 5.12 -30.45 -23.79
C PRO A 546 6.48 -29.78 -23.60
N CYS A 547 6.84 -28.81 -24.45
CA CYS A 547 8.11 -28.08 -24.35
C CYS A 547 8.18 -27.19 -23.10
N SER A 548 7.05 -26.59 -22.72
CA SER A 548 6.91 -25.79 -21.49
C SER A 548 7.03 -26.68 -20.27
N LEU A 549 6.29 -27.80 -20.24
CA LEU A 549 6.32 -28.77 -19.16
C LEU A 549 7.74 -29.33 -18.93
N LYS A 550 8.43 -29.69 -20.01
CA LYS A 550 9.81 -30.18 -19.94
C LYS A 550 10.75 -29.16 -19.33
N LYS A 551 10.71 -27.91 -19.80
CA LYS A 551 11.61 -26.85 -19.29
C LYS A 551 11.30 -26.49 -17.84
N PHE A 552 10.04 -26.53 -17.45
CA PHE A 552 9.61 -26.36 -16.06
C PHE A 552 10.19 -27.44 -15.16
N ALA A 553 10.09 -28.70 -15.57
CA ALA A 553 10.58 -29.84 -14.81
C ALA A 553 12.11 -29.87 -14.68
N GLU A 554 12.85 -29.52 -15.74
CA GLU A 554 14.31 -29.36 -15.67
C GLU A 554 14.72 -28.29 -14.64
N THR A 555 13.93 -27.22 -14.53
CA THR A 555 14.18 -26.15 -13.55
C THR A 555 13.88 -26.65 -12.14
N ALA A 556 12.77 -27.35 -11.94
CA ALA A 556 12.37 -27.93 -10.65
C ALA A 556 13.37 -28.98 -10.14
N GLU A 557 13.89 -29.83 -11.04
CA GLU A 557 14.93 -30.81 -10.73
C GLU A 557 16.19 -30.14 -10.16
N LYS A 558 16.68 -29.08 -10.80
CA LYS A 558 17.85 -28.32 -10.32
C LYS A 558 17.58 -27.63 -8.98
N CYS A 559 16.37 -27.13 -8.75
CA CYS A 559 15.97 -26.57 -7.44
C CYS A 559 16.00 -27.63 -6.32
N CYS A 560 15.76 -28.89 -6.65
CA CYS A 560 15.71 -30.00 -5.71
C CYS A 560 17.06 -30.70 -5.50
N ALA A 561 18.16 -30.20 -6.09
CA ALA A 561 19.49 -30.78 -5.93
C ALA A 561 19.91 -30.90 -4.45
N ASP A 562 20.61 -31.97 -4.08
CA ASP A 562 20.97 -32.25 -2.69
C ASP A 562 21.90 -31.18 -2.09
N TYR A 563 22.83 -30.69 -2.89
CA TYR A 563 23.81 -29.66 -2.49
C TYR A 563 23.34 -28.27 -2.90
N GLY A 564 23.48 -27.31 -1.98
CA GLY A 564 23.04 -25.93 -2.22
C GLY A 564 23.83 -25.18 -3.31
N VAL A 565 25.05 -25.62 -3.63
CA VAL A 565 25.88 -25.03 -4.70
C VAL A 565 25.40 -25.41 -6.10
N ASP A 566 24.69 -26.53 -6.22
CA ASP A 566 24.16 -27.03 -7.50
C ASP A 566 22.76 -26.48 -7.78
N ARG A 567 22.17 -25.76 -6.81
CA ARG A 567 20.85 -25.13 -6.95
C ARG A 567 20.98 -23.78 -7.65
N PRO A 568 20.07 -23.46 -8.59
CA PRO A 568 20.04 -22.18 -9.26
C PRO A 568 19.74 -21.03 -8.28
N THR A 569 20.19 -19.82 -8.59
CA THR A 569 19.78 -18.64 -7.82
C THR A 569 18.31 -18.33 -8.09
N ILE A 570 17.64 -17.59 -7.20
CA ILE A 570 16.24 -17.20 -7.44
C ILE A 570 16.07 -16.37 -8.73
N GLY A 571 17.10 -15.61 -9.13
CA GLY A 571 17.14 -14.92 -10.42
C GLY A 571 17.18 -15.89 -11.61
N ASP A 572 17.98 -16.96 -11.53
CA ASP A 572 18.02 -18.00 -12.56
C ASP A 572 16.69 -18.77 -12.64
N VAL A 573 16.06 -19.05 -11.51
CA VAL A 573 14.73 -19.67 -11.45
C VAL A 573 13.70 -18.77 -12.12
N LEU A 574 13.70 -17.48 -11.80
CA LEU A 574 12.80 -16.50 -12.40
C LEU A 574 12.96 -16.42 -13.92
N TRP A 575 14.21 -16.32 -14.38
CA TRP A 575 14.53 -16.30 -15.81
C TRP A 575 14.05 -17.58 -16.51
N ASN A 576 14.25 -18.75 -15.90
CA ASN A 576 13.77 -20.01 -16.46
C ASN A 576 12.24 -20.07 -16.50
N LEU A 577 11.54 -19.54 -15.50
CA LEU A 577 10.07 -19.48 -15.48
C LEU A 577 9.50 -18.50 -16.51
N GLU A 578 10.16 -17.37 -16.75
CA GLU A 578 9.80 -16.46 -17.86
C GLU A 578 9.97 -17.16 -19.21
N HIS A 579 11.04 -17.93 -19.38
CA HIS A 579 11.25 -18.73 -20.59
C HIS A 579 10.20 -19.85 -20.73
N VAL A 580 9.81 -20.52 -19.64
CA VAL A 580 8.70 -21.50 -19.63
C VAL A 580 7.38 -20.84 -20.07
N LEU A 581 7.08 -19.64 -19.58
CA LEU A 581 5.88 -18.89 -19.96
C LEU A 581 5.90 -18.54 -21.45
N GLN A 582 7.03 -18.10 -21.99
CA GLN A 582 7.18 -17.86 -23.43
C GLN A 582 6.95 -19.12 -24.26
N LEU A 583 7.46 -20.27 -23.82
CA LEU A 583 7.21 -21.57 -24.48
C LEU A 583 5.72 -21.94 -24.42
N GLN A 584 5.03 -21.61 -23.33
CA GLN A 584 3.60 -21.83 -23.17
C GLN A 584 2.75 -20.88 -24.03
N GLU A 585 3.15 -19.63 -24.22
CA GLU A 585 2.41 -18.61 -24.98
C GLU A 585 2.73 -18.61 -26.48
N SER A 586 3.89 -19.15 -26.89
CA SER A 586 4.31 -19.20 -28.30
C SER A 586 3.31 -19.96 -29.19
N GLY A 587 3.01 -19.48 -30.40
CA GLY A 587 2.08 -20.15 -31.33
C GLY A 587 2.52 -21.60 -31.67
N PRO A 588 1.64 -22.43 -32.26
CA PRO A 588 1.98 -23.83 -32.54
C PRO A 588 3.19 -23.92 -33.48
N LEU A 589 4.35 -24.31 -32.93
CA LEU A 589 5.51 -24.66 -33.72
C LEU A 589 5.24 -26.02 -34.38
N ASN A 590 5.07 -25.98 -35.70
CA ASN A 590 5.26 -27.15 -36.53
C ASN A 590 6.72 -27.62 -36.41
N ASN A 591 6.85 -28.83 -35.86
CA ASN A 591 7.95 -29.78 -35.90
C ASN A 591 9.20 -29.58 -35.01
N PRO A 592 9.72 -30.71 -34.46
CA PRO A 592 10.87 -30.77 -33.56
C PRO A 592 12.19 -30.84 -34.32
N GLU A 593 13.29 -30.58 -33.60
CA GLU A 593 14.70 -30.58 -34.02
C GLU A 593 15.20 -29.23 -34.55
N GLU A 594 15.80 -28.43 -33.66
CA GLU A 594 17.19 -27.97 -33.80
C GLU A 594 17.56 -27.12 -32.57
N VAL A 595 18.57 -27.60 -31.84
CA VAL A 595 19.75 -26.91 -31.30
C VAL A 595 20.25 -27.75 -30.12
N TYR A 596 21.02 -28.78 -30.47
CA TYR A 596 21.98 -29.41 -29.58
C TYR A 596 23.32 -28.72 -29.82
N GLY A 597 23.91 -28.17 -28.77
CA GLY A 597 25.22 -27.54 -28.79
C GLY A 597 25.81 -27.61 -27.38
N ASP A 598 26.07 -28.83 -26.93
CA ASP A 598 26.92 -29.12 -25.77
C ASP A 598 28.35 -28.68 -26.08
N VAL A 599 28.95 -27.82 -25.24
CA VAL A 599 30.41 -27.74 -25.12
C VAL A 599 30.78 -27.56 -23.65
N THR A 600 31.43 -28.61 -23.18
CA THR A 600 32.05 -28.84 -21.89
C THR A 600 33.26 -27.94 -21.64
N ASP A 601 33.51 -27.70 -20.35
CA ASP A 601 34.69 -27.04 -19.78
C ASP A 601 35.98 -27.85 -20.01
N SER A 602 37.09 -27.19 -20.38
CA SER A 602 38.45 -27.51 -19.90
C SER A 602 39.56 -26.60 -20.46
N GLY A 603 40.26 -25.91 -19.55
CA GLY A 603 41.71 -26.07 -19.37
C GLY A 603 42.75 -25.49 -20.35
N THR A 604 43.35 -24.37 -19.91
CA THR A 604 44.82 -24.06 -19.85
C THR A 604 45.66 -23.65 -21.09
N ALA A 605 46.31 -22.49 -20.90
CA ALA A 605 47.73 -22.13 -21.19
C ALA A 605 48.16 -21.43 -22.51
N ARG A 606 48.51 -20.14 -22.32
CA ARG A 606 49.71 -19.38 -22.77
C ARG A 606 50.09 -19.29 -24.26
N GLN A 607 50.13 -18.06 -24.79
CA GLN A 607 51.35 -17.27 -25.11
C GLN A 607 50.96 -15.93 -25.80
N GLY A 608 51.57 -14.81 -25.38
CA GLY A 608 51.67 -13.58 -26.21
C GLY A 608 52.90 -13.63 -27.14
N PRO A 609 53.36 -12.53 -27.79
CA PRO A 609 52.90 -11.13 -27.74
C PRO A 609 52.82 -10.41 -29.13
N SER A 610 52.51 -9.11 -29.10
CA SER A 610 53.05 -7.99 -29.92
C SER A 610 52.09 -7.17 -30.82
N SER A 611 52.00 -5.88 -30.43
CA SER A 611 52.20 -4.65 -31.22
C SER A 611 51.27 -4.24 -32.38
N GLY A 612 50.46 -3.20 -32.10
CA GLY A 612 50.50 -1.93 -32.84
C GLY A 612 49.51 -1.69 -33.98
N SER A 613 48.59 -0.74 -33.79
CA SER A 613 48.40 0.49 -34.57
C SER A 613 46.93 0.93 -34.72
N ASN A 614 46.73 2.23 -34.57
CA ASN A 614 45.47 2.96 -34.68
C ASN A 614 44.86 2.86 -36.09
N THR A 615 43.54 2.70 -36.16
CA THR A 615 42.69 3.40 -37.15
C THR A 615 41.27 3.51 -36.61
N ASP A 616 40.78 4.75 -36.52
CA ASP A 616 39.35 5.09 -36.46
C ASP A 616 38.56 4.45 -37.61
N ARG A 617 37.37 3.94 -37.29
CA ARG A 617 36.15 4.00 -38.13
C ARG A 617 34.96 3.36 -37.39
N ASP A 618 34.06 4.24 -36.97
CA ASP A 618 32.59 4.16 -37.08
C ASP A 618 31.96 2.79 -37.38
N TYR A 619 31.14 2.28 -36.43
CA TYR A 619 30.09 1.30 -36.72
C TYR A 619 28.95 1.40 -35.69
N GLY A 620 27.81 1.90 -36.17
CA GLY A 620 26.57 1.14 -36.20
C GLY A 620 25.96 0.68 -34.87
N ASP A 621 24.95 1.42 -34.46
CA ASP A 621 23.85 1.00 -33.58
C ASP A 621 23.36 -0.43 -33.87
N GLY A 622 23.14 -1.17 -32.78
CA GLY A 622 22.77 -2.58 -32.76
C GLY A 622 22.18 -2.94 -31.40
N THR A 623 21.10 -2.26 -31.02
CA THR A 623 20.23 -2.64 -29.91
C THR A 623 19.73 -4.08 -30.06
N SER A 624 20.14 -4.97 -29.15
CA SER A 624 19.39 -6.19 -28.83
C SER A 624 18.56 -5.92 -27.57
N GLY A 625 17.24 -6.12 -27.71
CA GLY A 625 16.24 -5.69 -26.75
C GLY A 625 16.36 -6.39 -25.39
N ILE A 626 16.37 -5.56 -24.34
CA ILE A 626 16.07 -5.98 -22.98
C ILE A 626 14.58 -6.38 -22.98
N ILE A 627 14.33 -7.68 -22.81
CA ILE A 627 13.00 -8.27 -22.76
C ILE A 627 12.29 -7.73 -21.51
N SER A 628 11.15 -7.08 -21.73
CA SER A 628 10.25 -6.57 -20.69
C SER A 628 9.73 -7.74 -19.85
N SER A 629 10.04 -7.75 -18.55
CA SER A 629 9.51 -8.72 -17.58
C SER A 629 7.98 -8.70 -17.57
N SER A 630 7.35 -9.87 -17.68
CA SER A 630 5.89 -9.99 -17.64
C SER A 630 5.38 -9.72 -16.21
N GLN A 631 4.19 -9.10 -16.08
CA GLN A 631 3.56 -8.78 -14.80
C GLN A 631 3.39 -10.00 -13.86
N VAL A 632 3.39 -11.21 -14.42
CA VAL A 632 3.12 -12.49 -13.74
C VAL A 632 4.14 -12.84 -12.67
N PHE A 633 5.43 -12.52 -12.89
CA PHE A 633 6.51 -12.94 -11.97
C PHE A 633 7.10 -11.80 -11.14
N SER A 634 6.52 -10.59 -11.24
CA SER A 634 6.95 -9.39 -10.51
C SER A 634 7.00 -9.55 -8.98
N GLN A 635 6.20 -10.46 -8.42
CA GLN A 635 6.12 -10.72 -6.97
C GLN A 635 7.24 -11.62 -6.43
N LEU A 636 7.96 -12.35 -7.28
CA LEU A 636 9.03 -13.28 -6.88
C LEU A 636 10.42 -12.62 -6.87
N MET A 637 10.53 -11.35 -7.30
CA MET A 637 11.78 -10.58 -7.40
C MET A 637 12.30 -10.02 -6.07
N THR A 638 11.62 -10.25 -4.95
CA THR A 638 12.12 -9.81 -3.64
C THR A 638 13.19 -10.79 -3.15
N ASN A 639 14.47 -10.42 -3.30
CA ASN A 639 15.61 -11.12 -2.72
C ASN A 639 15.62 -11.00 -1.18
N ALA A 640 14.69 -11.69 -0.52
CA ALA A 640 14.76 -12.03 0.88
C ALA A 640 15.11 -13.53 0.96
N GLY A 641 16.40 -13.85 0.82
CA GLY A 641 16.81 -15.26 0.79
C GLY A 641 18.31 -15.48 0.58
N ARG A 642 19.13 -15.02 1.53
CA ARG A 642 20.29 -15.77 2.02
C ARG A 642 20.36 -15.65 3.53
#